data_AF-A0A3B9UYK5-F1
#
_entry.id   AF-A0A3B9UYK5-F1
#
_cell.length_a   1.000
_cell.length_b   1.000
_cell.length_c   1.000
_cell.angle_alpha   90.00
_cell.angle_beta   90.00
_cell.angle_gamma   90.00
#
_symmetry.space_group_name_H-M   'P 1'
#
loop_
_entity.id
_entity.type
_entity.pdbx_description
1 polymer ?
#
loop_
_entity_poly.entity_id
_entity_poly.type
_entity_poly.pdbx_seq_one_letter_code
_entity_poly.pdbx_strand_id
1 'polypeptide(L)'
;MSLIYFPGCKYTAHSPTNSDKIQNYLKKRFDMHITGCCSTNMSGVSDEDIAVYVCPTCGAFLQEHSPQIKSISVWEILDEDSD
;
A
#
# COMPACT_ATOMS: atom_id res chain seq x y z
N MET A 1 4.97 -11.31 9.30
CA MET A 1 4.74 -10.67 8.00
C MET A 1 3.46 -9.86 8.09
N SER A 2 3.55 -8.54 8.00
CA SER A 2 2.38 -7.66 7.97
C SER A 2 2.20 -7.07 6.56
N LEU A 3 0.97 -6.71 6.21
CA LEU A 3 0.66 -6.01 4.96
C LEU A 3 0.65 -4.50 5.23
N ILE A 4 1.55 -3.76 4.58
CA ILE A 4 1.70 -2.32 4.74
C ILE A 4 1.18 -1.62 3.48
N TYR A 5 0.06 -0.92 3.59
CA TYR A 5 -0.58 -0.27 2.45
C TYR A 5 -0.15 1.19 2.29
N PHE A 6 0.38 1.52 1.11
CA PHE A 6 0.71 2.86 0.65
C PHE A 6 -0.44 3.42 -0.19
N PRO A 7 -1.25 4.35 0.36
CA PRO A 7 -2.45 4.84 -0.30
C PRO A 7 -2.18 5.78 -1.48
N GLY A 8 -0.93 6.19 -1.72
CA GLY A 8 -0.58 7.11 -2.81
C GLY A 8 -0.99 8.56 -2.54
N CYS A 9 -0.01 9.43 -2.31
CA CYS A 9 -0.25 10.83 -1.89
C CYS A 9 -1.15 11.63 -2.86
N LYS A 10 -0.92 11.51 -4.18
CA LYS A 10 -1.74 12.21 -5.19
C LYS A 10 -3.15 11.64 -5.30
N TYR A 11 -3.31 10.32 -5.17
CA TYR A 11 -4.63 9.69 -5.18
C TYR A 11 -5.46 10.13 -3.98
N THR A 12 -4.88 10.06 -2.78
CA THR A 12 -5.54 10.53 -1.55
C THR A 12 -5.90 12.02 -1.61
N ALA A 13 -5.02 12.86 -2.15
CA ALA A 13 -5.31 14.29 -2.31
C ALA A 13 -6.42 14.57 -3.33
N HIS A 14 -6.44 13.84 -4.44
CA HIS A 14 -7.43 14.05 -5.51
C HIS A 14 -8.80 13.44 -5.18
N SER A 15 -8.84 12.31 -4.47
CA SER A 15 -10.07 11.61 -4.11
C SER A 15 -10.05 11.12 -2.66
N PRO A 16 -10.18 12.03 -1.67
CA PRO A 16 -10.13 11.68 -0.25
C PRO A 16 -11.16 10.60 0.13
N THR A 17 -12.42 10.78 -0.31
CA THR A 17 -13.51 9.85 -0.01
C THR A 17 -13.26 8.44 -0.53
N ASN A 18 -12.71 8.29 -1.74
CA ASN A 18 -12.42 6.96 -2.28
C ASN A 18 -11.16 6.37 -1.64
N SER A 19 -10.17 7.20 -1.31
CA SER A 19 -9.01 6.76 -0.53
C SER A 19 -9.41 6.23 0.85
N ASP A 20 -10.31 6.92 1.55
CA ASP A 20 -10.83 6.46 2.84
C ASP A 20 -11.61 5.15 2.71
N LYS A 21 -12.43 5.00 1.66
CA LYS A 21 -13.18 3.76 1.41
C LYS A 21 -12.25 2.57 1.23
N ILE A 22 -11.25 2.67 0.34
CA ILE A 22 -10.34 1.55 0.09
C ILE A 22 -9.46 1.26 1.31
N GLN A 23 -8.97 2.29 2.01
CA GLN A 23 -8.21 2.09 3.25
C GLN A 23 -9.04 1.36 4.31
N ASN A 24 -10.29 1.75 4.51
CA ASN A 24 -11.18 1.10 5.48
C ASN A 24 -11.50 -0.34 5.09
N TYR A 25 -11.70 -0.60 3.80
CA TYR A 25 -11.88 -1.95 3.28
C TYR A 25 -10.67 -2.82 3.56
N LEU A 26 -9.48 -2.36 3.19
CA LEU A 26 -8.22 -3.09 3.35
C LEU A 26 -7.88 -3.33 4.83
N LYS A 27 -8.11 -2.35 5.70
CA LYS A 27 -8.00 -2.52 7.15
C LYS A 27 -8.93 -3.62 7.67
N LYS A 28 -10.21 -3.60 7.29
CA LYS A 28 -11.21 -4.52 7.84
C LYS A 28 -11.06 -5.95 7.31
N ARG A 29 -10.75 -6.10 6.02
CA ARG A 29 -10.74 -7.40 5.34
C ARG A 29 -9.40 -8.12 5.44
N PHE A 30 -8.30 -7.36 5.44
CA PHE A 30 -6.94 -7.91 5.37
C PHE A 30 -6.04 -7.50 6.54
N ASP A 31 -6.59 -6.81 7.55
CA ASP A 31 -5.83 -6.28 8.71
C ASP A 31 -4.61 -5.43 8.27
N MET A 32 -4.73 -4.72 7.14
CA MET A 32 -3.62 -3.94 6.59
C MET A 32 -3.29 -2.72 7.45
N HIS A 33 -2.00 -2.54 7.72
CA HIS A 33 -1.50 -1.31 8.30
C HIS A 33 -1.40 -0.23 7.23
N ILE A 34 -2.07 0.91 7.45
CA ILE A 34 -2.07 2.00 6.47
C ILE A 34 -0.99 3.01 6.84
N THR A 35 -0.10 3.28 5.88
CA THR A 35 0.96 4.28 6.02
C THR A 35 0.68 5.53 5.15
N GLY A 36 1.71 6.31 4.85
CA GLY A 36 1.67 7.53 4.03
C GLY A 36 2.44 7.40 2.72
N CYS A 37 3.24 8.41 2.41
CA CYS A 37 3.96 8.50 1.13
C CYS A 37 5.13 7.51 1.07
N CYS A 38 5.29 6.81 -0.06
CA CYS A 38 6.39 5.87 -0.29
C CYS A 38 7.78 6.51 -0.16
N SER A 39 7.91 7.82 -0.38
CA SER A 39 9.19 8.53 -0.31
C SER A 39 9.59 9.01 1.08
N THR A 40 8.67 9.06 2.04
CA THR A 40 8.92 9.64 3.38
C THR A 40 8.48 8.75 4.54
N ASN A 41 7.58 7.79 4.31
CA ASN A 41 6.94 7.00 5.36
C ASN A 41 7.35 5.51 5.28
N MET A 42 8.63 5.25 5.03
CA MET A 42 9.22 3.91 5.06
C MET A 42 9.76 3.52 6.45
N SER A 43 9.86 4.48 7.37
CA SER A 43 10.32 4.22 8.74
C SER A 43 9.41 3.23 9.43
N GLY A 44 9.95 2.06 9.79
CA GLY A 44 9.21 1.00 10.49
C GLY A 44 8.66 -0.11 9.59
N VAL A 45 8.91 -0.07 8.27
CA VAL A 45 8.66 -1.20 7.37
C VAL A 45 9.87 -2.13 7.42
N SER A 46 9.63 -3.40 7.75
CA SER A 46 10.65 -4.45 7.77
C SER A 46 10.76 -5.15 6.42
N ASP A 47 11.90 -5.78 6.16
CA ASP A 47 12.12 -6.63 4.99
C ASP A 47 11.24 -7.91 5.03
N GLU A 48 10.67 -8.24 6.20
CA GLU A 48 9.70 -9.33 6.38
C GLU A 48 8.24 -8.90 6.09
N ASP A 49 8.00 -7.60 5.89
CA ASP A 49 6.69 -7.08 5.54
C ASP A 49 6.45 -7.11 4.04
N ILE A 50 5.17 -7.01 3.65
CA ILE A 50 4.77 -6.88 2.25
C ILE A 50 4.20 -5.48 2.04
N ALA A 51 4.85 -4.71 1.18
CA ALA A 51 4.41 -3.37 0.80
C ALA A 51 3.34 -3.46 -0.30
N VAL A 52 2.13 -3.01 0.00
CA VAL A 52 1.00 -2.99 -0.95
C VAL A 52 0.82 -1.55 -1.46
N TYR A 53 0.77 -1.35 -2.77
CA TYR A 53 0.63 -0.01 -3.35
C TYR A 53 -0.57 0.11 -4.30
N VAL A 54 -1.20 1.28 -4.35
CA VAL A 54 -2.22 1.60 -5.36
C VAL A 54 -1.69 2.43 -6.53
N CYS A 55 -0.66 3.24 -6.28
CA CYS A 55 -0.10 4.14 -7.28
C CYS A 55 1.14 3.50 -7.94
N PRO A 56 1.25 3.49 -9.29
CA PRO A 56 2.43 2.95 -9.98
C PRO A 56 3.75 3.62 -9.56
N THR A 57 3.71 4.91 -9.22
CA THR A 57 4.89 5.63 -8.69
C THR A 57 5.36 5.05 -7.37
N CYS A 58 4.44 4.63 -6.49
CA CYS A 58 4.82 3.96 -5.24
C CYS A 58 5.47 2.60 -5.52
N GLY A 59 4.95 1.83 -6.48
CA GLY A 59 5.56 0.57 -6.91
C GLY A 59 6.99 0.76 -7.42
N ALA A 60 7.20 1.72 -8.33
CA ALA A 60 8.54 2.04 -8.84
C ALA A 60 9.49 2.46 -7.71
N PHE A 61 9.04 3.35 -6.81
CA PHE A 61 9.86 3.83 -5.70
C PHE A 61 10.26 2.70 -4.74
N LEU A 62 9.32 1.81 -4.39
CA LEU A 62 9.59 0.64 -3.55
C LEU A 62 10.61 -0.29 -4.21
N GLN A 63 10.47 -0.53 -5.51
CA GLN A 63 11.39 -1.39 -6.26
C GLN A 63 12.81 -0.78 -6.37
N GLU A 64 12.92 0.53 -6.58
CA GLU A 64 14.22 1.21 -6.76
C GLU A 64 14.95 1.46 -5.44
N HIS A 65 14.22 1.85 -4.39
CA HIS A 65 14.81 2.32 -3.13
C HIS A 65 14.68 1.32 -1.98
N SER A 66 13.86 0.28 -2.12
CA SER A 66 13.70 -0.76 -1.10
C SER A 66 13.51 -2.15 -1.73
N PRO A 67 14.43 -2.58 -2.62
CA PRO A 67 14.27 -3.81 -3.40
C PRO A 67 14.21 -5.08 -2.55
N GLN A 68 14.63 -5.02 -1.29
CA GLN A 68 14.58 -6.13 -0.37
C GLN A 68 13.18 -6.36 0.23
N ILE A 69 12.28 -5.37 0.15
CA ILE A 69 10.91 -5.49 0.62
C ILE A 69 10.05 -6.01 -0.53
N LYS A 70 9.34 -7.12 -0.31
CA LYS A 70 8.37 -7.61 -1.29
C LYS A 70 7.29 -6.55 -1.48
N SER A 71 7.07 -6.12 -2.72
CA SER A 71 6.03 -5.16 -3.06
C SER A 71 5.05 -5.74 -4.08
N ILE A 72 3.76 -5.44 -3.90
CA ILE A 72 2.66 -5.91 -4.77
C ILE A 72 1.63 -4.78 -4.96
N SER A 73 0.91 -4.84 -6.06
CA SER A 73 -0.21 -3.95 -6.33
C SER A 73 -1.42 -4.29 -5.47
N VAL A 74 -2.19 -3.30 -5.03
CA VAL A 74 -3.49 -3.51 -4.40
C VAL A 74 -4.45 -4.27 -5.31
N TRP A 75 -4.30 -4.13 -6.63
CA TRP A 75 -5.14 -4.82 -7.60
C TRP A 75 -4.92 -6.34 -7.58
N GLU A 76 -3.72 -6.81 -7.24
CA GLU A 76 -3.46 -8.25 -7.07
C GLU A 76 -4.22 -8.80 -5.86
N ILE A 77 -4.24 -8.05 -4.76
CA ILE A 77 -5.03 -8.42 -3.57
C ILE A 77 -6.52 -8.45 -3.88
N LEU A 78 -7.01 -7.48 -4.67
CA LEU A 78 -8.43 -7.40 -5.02
C LEU A 78 -8.85 -8.47 -6.05
N ASP A 79 -7.95 -8.91 -6.92
CA ASP A 79 -8.23 -9.96 -7.91
C ASP A 79 -8.36 -11.35 -7.25
N GLU A 80 -7.59 -11.60 -6.19
CA GLU A 80 -7.68 -12.82 -5.38
C GLU A 80 -8.88 -12.80 -4.41
N ASP A 81 -9.59 -11.69 -4.33
CA ASP A 81 -10.62 -11.44 -3.32
C ASP A 81 -12.01 -11.94 -3.73
N SER A 82 -12.59 -12.84 -2.96
CA SER A 82 -13.78 -13.62 -3.40
C SER A 82 -15.16 -13.04 -3.03
N ASP A 83 -15.24 -12.19 -1.99
CA ASP A 83 -16.44 -11.37 -1.66
C ASP A 83 -16.50 -10.05 -2.44
#